data_AF-A0A932K6B3-F1
#
_entry.id   AF-A0A932K6B3-F1
#
_cell.length_a   1.000
_cell.length_b   1.000
_cell.length_c   1.000
_cell.angle_alpha   90.00
_cell.angle_beta   90.00
_cell.angle_gamma   90.00
#
_symmetry.space_group_name_H-M   'P 1'
#
loop_
_entity.id
_entity.type
_entity.pdbx_description
1 polymer ?
#
loop_
_entity_poly.entity_id
_entity_poly.type
_entity_poly.pdbx_seq_one_letter_code
_entity_poly.pdbx_strand_id
1 'polypeptide(L)'
;MAGGRHRRWVFVGVVGLLFLIPGWLWAQQPKSGGTLRIAWEAEYSRLGREIQEYLYKNMIYMSATSLPSLQAAREYVQGYVYERGFKVRFETTWLNK
;
A
#
# COMPACT_ATOMS: atom_id res chain seq x y z
N MET A 1 -11.23 -45.18 49.33
CA MET A 1 -11.95 -44.28 48.39
C MET A 1 -11.49 -42.84 48.63
N ALA A 2 -10.48 -42.35 47.92
CA ALA A 2 -9.96 -40.98 48.10
C ALA A 2 -9.28 -40.47 46.81
N GLY A 3 -10.04 -40.29 45.72
CA GLY A 3 -9.49 -39.85 44.42
C GLY A 3 -10.27 -38.73 43.71
N GLY A 4 -11.33 -38.19 44.34
CA GLY A 4 -12.24 -37.25 43.67
C GLY A 4 -11.93 -35.75 43.86
N ARG A 5 -11.13 -35.40 44.87
CA ARG A 5 -10.92 -33.98 45.25
C ARG A 5 -9.86 -33.30 44.38
N HIS A 6 -8.80 -34.01 43.98
CA HIS A 6 -7.70 -33.41 43.21
C HIS A 6 -8.09 -33.09 41.75
N ARG A 7 -8.90 -33.96 41.13
CA ARG A 7 -9.39 -33.75 39.74
C ARG A 7 -10.30 -32.52 39.59
N ARG A 8 -11.08 -32.17 40.61
CA ARG A 8 -11.97 -30.99 40.57
C ARG A 8 -11.21 -29.67 40.55
N TRP A 9 -10.12 -29.57 41.31
CA TRP A 9 -9.30 -28.34 41.36
C TRP A 9 -8.49 -28.12 40.07
N VAL A 10 -7.99 -29.20 39.45
CA VAL A 10 -7.32 -29.12 38.15
C VAL A 10 -8.28 -28.65 37.06
N PHE A 11 -9.52 -29.14 37.05
CA PHE A 11 -10.51 -28.75 36.05
C PHE A 11 -10.93 -27.27 36.18
N VAL A 12 -11.09 -26.77 37.41
CA VAL A 12 -11.40 -25.35 37.65
C VAL A 12 -10.22 -24.44 37.29
N GLY A 13 -8.99 -24.86 37.56
CA GLY A 13 -7.79 -24.12 37.17
C GLY A 13 -7.63 -24.00 35.65
N VAL A 14 -7.86 -25.09 34.90
CA VAL A 14 -7.76 -25.10 33.44
C VAL A 14 -8.87 -24.27 32.79
N VAL A 15 -10.11 -24.36 33.27
CA VAL A 15 -11.24 -23.56 32.76
C VAL A 15 -11.05 -22.07 33.08
N GLY A 16 -10.56 -21.73 34.27
CA GLY A 16 -10.23 -20.35 34.64
C GLY A 16 -9.10 -19.76 33.79
N LEU A 17 -8.09 -20.56 33.45
CA LEU A 17 -7.01 -20.15 32.56
C LEU A 17 -7.54 -19.87 31.15
N LEU A 18 -8.42 -20.74 30.62
CA LEU A 18 -8.99 -20.64 29.27
C LEU A 18 -9.87 -19.39 29.07
N PHE A 19 -10.48 -18.86 30.13
CA PHE A 19 -11.26 -17.62 30.09
C PHE A 19 -10.41 -16.34 30.24
N LEU A 20 -9.14 -16.43 30.65
CA LEU A 20 -8.23 -15.29 30.74
C LEU A 20 -7.42 -15.04 29.46
N ILE A 21 -7.27 -16.04 28.59
CA ILE A 21 -6.55 -15.94 27.31
C ILE A 21 -7.24 -15.00 26.29
N PRO A 22 -8.58 -14.95 26.15
CA PRO A 22 -9.22 -14.13 25.13
C PRO A 22 -9.00 -12.63 25.34
N GLY A 23 -8.90 -12.15 26.58
CA GLY A 23 -8.76 -10.71 26.85
C GLY A 23 -7.42 -10.11 26.43
N TRP A 24 -6.34 -10.89 26.50
CA TRP A 24 -5.00 -10.43 26.12
C TRP A 24 -4.77 -10.47 24.60
N LEU A 25 -5.38 -11.43 23.90
CA LEU A 25 -5.20 -11.59 22.46
C LEU A 25 -5.94 -10.51 21.62
N TRP A 26 -6.96 -9.87 22.18
CA TRP A 26 -7.75 -8.84 21.49
C TRP A 26 -7.27 -7.39 21.74
N ALA A 27 -6.32 -7.20 22.67
CA ALA A 27 -5.84 -5.86 23.03
C ALA A 27 -4.85 -5.24 22.02
N GLN A 28 -4.37 -6.02 21.05
CA GLN A 28 -3.36 -5.60 20.06
C GLN A 28 -3.86 -5.63 18.62
N GLN A 29 -5.15 -5.37 18.36
CA GLN A 29 -5.54 -5.02 17.00
C GLN A 29 -4.90 -3.67 16.65
N PRO A 30 -3.98 -3.60 15.66
CA PRO A 30 -3.37 -2.35 15.26
C PRO A 30 -4.49 -1.41 14.78
N LYS A 31 -4.62 -0.26 15.43
CA LYS A 31 -5.65 0.73 15.08
C LYS A 31 -5.52 1.07 13.60
N SER A 32 -6.57 0.79 12.83
CA SER A 32 -6.62 1.07 11.40
C SER A 32 -6.69 2.58 11.19
N GLY A 33 -5.56 3.20 10.90
CA GLY A 33 -5.51 4.61 10.54
C GLY A 33 -4.09 5.16 10.63
N GLY A 34 -3.58 5.71 9.53
CA GLY A 34 -2.25 6.32 9.48
C GLY A 34 -1.12 5.30 9.30
N THR A 35 -0.70 4.63 10.37
CA THR A 35 0.52 3.78 10.37
C THR A 35 0.40 2.58 9.43
N LEU A 36 -0.77 1.95 9.35
CA LEU A 36 -1.02 0.86 8.41
C LEU A 36 -0.94 1.34 6.95
N ARG A 37 -1.45 2.53 6.65
CA ARG A 37 -1.43 3.10 5.29
C ARG A 37 -0.01 3.46 4.87
N ILE A 38 0.78 4.04 5.77
CA ILE A 38 2.18 4.39 5.51
C ILE A 38 3.02 3.12 5.33
N ALA A 39 2.82 2.10 6.17
CA ALA A 39 3.50 0.81 6.02
C ALA A 39 3.13 0.13 4.69
N TRP A 40 1.87 0.22 4.28
CA TRP A 40 1.37 -0.30 3.02
C TRP A 40 1.94 0.44 1.79
N GLU A 41 1.98 1.77 1.82
CA GLU A 41 2.60 2.59 0.77
C GLU A 41 4.12 2.34 0.65
N ALA A 42 4.80 2.19 1.78
CA ALA A 42 6.21 1.84 1.83
C ALA A 42 6.48 0.45 1.24
N GLU A 43 5.66 -0.53 1.59
CA GLU A 43 5.78 -1.90 1.09
C GLU A 43 5.51 -1.98 -0.42
N TYR A 44 4.50 -1.27 -0.92
CA TYR A 44 4.25 -1.16 -2.36
C TYR A 44 5.41 -0.52 -3.12
N SER A 45 6.01 0.53 -2.55
CA SER A 45 7.16 1.20 -3.14
C SER A 45 8.39 0.28 -3.18
N ARG A 46 8.58 -0.51 -2.11
CA ARG A 46 9.65 -1.51 -2.03
C ARG A 46 9.48 -2.60 -3.10
N LEU A 47 8.28 -3.16 -3.22
CA LEU A 47 7.98 -4.20 -4.21
C LEU A 47 8.12 -3.66 -5.65
N GLY A 48 7.67 -2.43 -5.89
CA GLY A 48 7.83 -1.77 -7.19
C GLY A 48 9.30 -1.65 -7.61
N ARG A 49 10.17 -1.26 -6.67
CA ARG A 49 11.63 -1.21 -6.91
C ARG A 49 12.20 -2.60 -7.20
N GLU A 50 11.83 -3.62 -6.45
CA GLU A 50 12.31 -5.00 -6.65
C GLU A 50 11.90 -5.55 -8.03
N ILE A 51 10.67 -5.27 -8.47
CA ILE A 51 10.20 -5.62 -9.82
C ILE A 51 11.03 -4.89 -10.87
N GLN A 52 11.25 -3.58 -10.70
CA GLN A 52 12.04 -2.79 -11.65
C GLN A 52 13.49 -3.29 -11.75
N GLU A 53 14.12 -3.66 -10.63
CA GLU A 53 15.45 -4.26 -10.59
C GLU A 53 15.48 -5.62 -11.29
N TYR A 54 14.47 -6.47 -11.08
CA TYR A 54 14.35 -7.76 -11.75
C TYR A 54 14.22 -7.58 -13.27
N LEU A 55 13.37 -6.66 -13.71
CA LEU A 55 13.18 -6.34 -15.14
C LEU A 55 14.48 -5.83 -15.78
N TYR A 56 15.23 -4.97 -15.07
CA TYR A 56 16.52 -4.46 -15.52
C TYR A 56 17.58 -5.57 -15.62
N LYS A 57 17.77 -6.35 -14.55
CA LYS A 57 18.81 -7.41 -14.49
C LYS A 57 18.60 -8.49 -15.54
N ASN A 58 17.36 -8.78 -15.89
CA ASN A 58 17.03 -9.80 -16.89
C ASN A 58 16.84 -9.22 -18.29
N MET A 59 17.10 -7.92 -18.50
CA MET A 59 16.93 -7.24 -19.79
C MET A 59 15.55 -7.46 -20.42
N ILE A 60 14.51 -7.67 -19.60
CA ILE A 60 13.15 -7.99 -20.06
C ILE A 60 12.53 -6.78 -20.76
N TYR A 61 12.93 -5.57 -20.36
CA TYR A 61 12.44 -4.33 -20.95
C TYR A 61 13.62 -3.45 -21.36
N MET A 62 13.95 -3.44 -22.66
CA MET A 62 14.88 -2.48 -23.26
C MET A 62 14.18 -1.13 -23.43
N SER A 63 14.11 -0.33 -22.36
CA SER A 63 13.82 1.10 -22.49
C SER A 63 15.02 1.88 -22.01
N ALA A 64 15.74 2.48 -22.96
CA ALA A 64 16.89 3.34 -22.67
C ALA A 64 16.48 4.79 -22.37
N THR A 65 15.22 5.16 -22.63
CA THR A 65 14.75 6.55 -22.54
C THR A 65 13.31 6.62 -22.03
N SER A 66 12.99 7.56 -21.15
CA SER A 66 11.59 7.99 -20.97
C SER A 66 11.12 8.66 -22.26
N LEU A 67 9.90 8.38 -22.71
CA LEU A 67 9.32 8.95 -23.94
C LEU A 67 9.33 10.49 -23.86
N PRO A 68 10.19 11.20 -24.63
CA PRO A 68 10.09 12.65 -24.70
C PRO A 68 8.80 13.00 -25.44
N SER A 69 7.94 13.80 -24.82
CA SER A 69 6.79 14.37 -25.51
C SER A 69 7.18 15.71 -26.12
N LEU A 70 7.10 15.77 -27.44
CA LEU A 70 7.16 17.02 -28.19
C LEU A 70 5.80 17.24 -28.82
N GLN A 71 5.21 18.41 -28.58
CA GLN A 71 3.94 18.77 -29.17
C GLN A 71 4.05 20.17 -29.78
N ALA A 72 3.78 20.27 -31.07
CA ALA A 72 3.71 21.56 -31.74
C ALA A 72 2.38 22.24 -31.39
N ALA A 73 2.46 23.39 -30.74
CA ALA A 73 1.33 24.30 -30.59
C ALA A 73 1.48 25.44 -31.61
N ARG A 74 0.34 25.93 -32.14
CA ARG A 74 0.33 27.15 -32.95
C ARG A 74 0.62 28.34 -32.03
N GLU A 75 1.31 29.37 -32.53
CA GLU A 75 1.70 30.55 -31.73
C GLU A 75 0.50 31.28 -31.12
N TYR A 76 -0.65 31.26 -31.80
CA TYR A 76 -1.89 31.88 -31.34
C TYR A 76 -2.66 31.04 -30.32
N VAL A 77 -2.21 29.82 -29.99
CA VAL A 77 -2.84 28.96 -28.98
C VAL A 77 -2.08 29.11 -27.66
N GLN A 78 -2.78 29.57 -26.62
CA GLN A 78 -2.21 29.88 -25.32
C GLN A 78 -2.91 29.07 -24.21
N GLY A 79 -2.28 28.97 -23.03
CA GLY A 79 -2.88 28.27 -21.88
C GLY A 79 -2.79 26.74 -21.91
N TYR A 80 -1.87 26.21 -22.72
CA TYR A 80 -1.63 24.78 -22.82
C TYR A 80 -0.98 24.25 -21.54
N VAL A 81 -1.70 23.39 -20.80
CA VAL A 81 -1.14 22.71 -19.63
C VAL A 81 -0.96 21.23 -19.96
N TYR A 82 0.29 20.80 -19.91
CA TYR A 82 0.65 19.41 -20.10
C TYR A 82 0.58 18.66 -18.78
N GLU A 83 -0.25 17.63 -18.72
CA GLU A 83 -0.47 16.82 -17.53
C GLU A 83 0.24 15.49 -17.61
N ARG A 84 0.44 14.87 -16.44
CA ARG A 84 1.04 13.55 -16.32
C ARG A 84 0.25 12.54 -17.16
N GLY A 85 0.97 11.77 -17.98
CA GLY A 85 0.37 10.73 -18.82
C GLY A 85 -0.06 11.20 -20.21
N PHE A 86 0.62 12.19 -20.79
CA PHE A 86 0.37 12.67 -22.15
C PHE A 86 -1.03 13.28 -22.36
N LYS A 87 -1.59 13.86 -21.31
CA LYS A 87 -2.90 14.52 -21.35
C LYS A 87 -2.72 16.02 -21.47
N VAL A 88 -3.61 16.63 -22.23
CA VAL A 88 -3.68 18.07 -22.41
C VAL A 88 -4.99 18.56 -21.83
N ARG A 89 -4.90 19.60 -20.99
CA ARG A 89 -6.07 20.29 -20.46
C ARG A 89 -6.52 21.39 -21.42
N PHE A 90 -7.65 21.17 -22.10
CA PHE A 90 -8.18 22.12 -23.09
C PHE A 90 -9.02 23.23 -22.44
N GLU A 91 -9.56 23.01 -21.25
CA GLU A 91 -10.40 23.98 -20.53
C GLU A 91 -9.64 25.25 -20.14
N THR A 92 -8.32 25.16 -20.02
CA THR A 92 -7.42 26.28 -19.75
C THR A 92 -6.86 26.90 -21.02
N THR A 93 -7.20 26.38 -22.20
CA THR A 93 -6.64 26.82 -23.48
C THR A 93 -7.49 27.93 -24.08
N TRP A 94 -6.86 28.98 -24.58
CA TRP A 94 -7.52 30.06 -25.33
C TRP A 94 -6.75 30.44 -26.60
N LEU A 95 -7.42 31.17 -27.48
CA LEU A 95 -6.84 31.67 -28.72
C LEU A 95 -6.57 33.16 -28.59
N ASN A 96 -5.34 33.59 -28.88
CA ASN A 96 -5.00 34.99 -29.02
C ASN A 96 -5.20 35.38 -30.49
N LYS A 97 -6.10 36.32 -30.76
CA LYS A 97 -6.38 36.80 -32.12
C LYS A 97 -5.36 37.83 -32.57
#